data_AF-A0A2L0UH32-F1
#
_entry.id   AF-A0A2L0UH32-F1
#
_cell.length_a   1.000
_cell.length_b   1.000
_cell.length_c   1.000
_cell.angle_alpha   90.00
_cell.angle_beta   90.00
_cell.angle_gamma   90.00
#
_symmetry.space_group_name_H-M   'P 1'
#
loop_
_entity.id
_entity.type
_entity.pdbx_description
1 polymer ?
#
loop_
_entity_poly.entity_id
_entity_poly.type
_entity_poly.pdbx_seq_one_letter_code
_entity_poly.pdbx_strand_id
1 'polypeptide(L)'
;MSEESIGRHDGSGCFEIRLTGHLAPRWIAWFDVVALTNEDDGTAVLRSPPTDQAGLHGLLRKVRDTGLPLVSVVRIRSAGPASQADASTPPGQPTQENTP
;
A
#
# COMPACT_ATOMS: atom_id res chain seq x y z
N MET A 1 18.70 31.17 0.04
CA MET A 1 19.20 29.82 -0.32
C MET A 1 18.02 28.89 -0.09
N SER A 2 17.49 28.31 -1.15
CA SER A 2 16.28 27.49 -1.09
C SER A 2 16.63 26.13 -0.51
N GLU A 3 16.36 25.94 0.78
CA GLU A 3 16.29 24.62 1.38
C GLU A 3 14.97 23.97 0.95
N GLU A 4 14.91 23.55 -0.31
CA GLU A 4 13.93 22.56 -0.75
C GLU A 4 14.35 21.25 -0.09
N SER A 5 13.90 21.07 1.15
CA SER A 5 13.93 19.77 1.84
C SER A 5 13.18 18.79 0.94
N ILE A 6 13.92 18.06 0.11
CA ILE A 6 13.45 16.89 -0.61
C ILE A 6 12.95 15.95 0.48
N GLY A 7 11.64 16.01 0.74
CA GLY A 7 11.01 15.36 1.87
C GLY A 7 11.50 13.93 1.94
N ARG A 8 12.06 13.55 3.10
CA ARG A 8 12.58 12.21 3.40
C ARG A 8 11.80 11.19 2.58
N HIS A 9 12.46 10.60 1.60
CA HIS A 9 11.88 9.52 0.81
C HIS A 9 11.48 8.44 1.81
N ASP A 10 10.18 8.39 2.14
CA ASP A 10 9.53 7.26 2.76
C ASP A 10 9.64 6.12 1.74
N GLY A 11 10.81 5.47 1.78
CA GLY A 11 11.43 4.83 0.63
C GLY A 11 10.65 3.65 0.10
N SER A 12 9.94 2.96 0.99
CA SER A 12 9.31 1.67 0.70
C SER A 12 7.78 1.76 0.84
N GLY A 13 7.05 1.21 -0.13
CA GLY A 13 5.60 1.15 -0.09
C GLY A 13 5.06 -0.08 -0.82
N CYS A 14 3.84 -0.49 -0.49
CA CYS A 14 3.13 -1.49 -1.28
C CYS A 14 2.54 -0.81 -2.52
N PHE A 15 2.60 -1.48 -3.66
CA PHE A 15 2.02 -0.98 -4.90
C PHE A 15 1.00 -1.97 -5.45
N GLU A 16 -0.07 -1.43 -5.99
CA GLU A 16 -1.04 -2.13 -6.82
C GLU A 16 -0.79 -1.76 -8.28
N ILE A 17 -0.64 -2.77 -9.12
CA ILE A 17 -0.42 -2.60 -10.55
C ILE A 17 -1.55 -3.34 -11.28
N ARG A 18 -2.26 -2.61 -12.14
CA ARG A 18 -3.36 -3.14 -12.94
C ARG A 18 -2.95 -3.26 -14.39
N LEU A 19 -3.20 -4.42 -14.99
CA LEU A 19 -2.85 -4.77 -16.37
C LEU A 19 -4.10 -5.20 -17.13
N THR A 20 -4.16 -4.95 -18.44
CA THR A 20 -5.20 -5.51 -19.29
C THR A 20 -4.89 -6.98 -19.59
N GLY A 21 -5.89 -7.85 -19.45
CA GLY A 21 -5.78 -9.29 -19.65
C GLY A 21 -5.68 -10.07 -18.35
N HIS A 22 -5.89 -11.38 -18.45
CA HIS A 22 -5.77 -12.28 -17.31
C HIS A 22 -4.40 -12.97 -17.29
N LEU A 23 -3.83 -13.08 -16.10
CA LEU A 23 -2.56 -13.74 -15.87
C LEU A 23 -2.76 -15.04 -15.10
N ALA A 24 -2.08 -16.10 -15.53
CA ALA A 24 -2.10 -17.37 -14.83
C ALA A 24 -1.38 -17.27 -13.45
N PRO A 25 -1.74 -18.09 -12.44
CA PRO A 25 -1.13 -18.03 -11.11
C PRO A 25 0.41 -18.18 -11.09
N ARG A 26 1.01 -18.86 -12.08
CA ARG A 26 2.47 -19.00 -12.23
C ARG A 26 3.22 -17.67 -12.31
N TRP A 27 2.54 -16.61 -12.73
CA TRP A 27 3.14 -15.28 -12.86
C TRP A 27 3.46 -14.64 -11.51
N ILE A 28 2.83 -15.09 -10.41
CA ILE A 28 3.11 -14.60 -9.04
C ILE A 28 4.60 -14.70 -8.70
N ALA A 29 5.19 -15.88 -8.89
CA ALA A 29 6.60 -16.13 -8.61
C ALA A 29 7.53 -15.36 -9.57
N TRP A 30 7.12 -15.18 -10.83
CA TRP A 30 7.92 -14.44 -11.81
C TRP A 30 7.97 -12.94 -11.50
N PHE A 31 6.84 -12.37 -11.09
CA PHE A 31 6.77 -10.96 -10.70
C PHE A 31 7.36 -10.68 -9.32
N ASP A 32 7.48 -11.68 -8.45
CA ASP A 32 7.83 -11.50 -7.03
C ASP A 32 6.80 -10.62 -6.31
N VAL A 33 5.52 -10.91 -6.58
CA VAL A 33 4.36 -10.23 -6.01
C VAL A 33 3.74 -11.08 -4.92
N VAL A 34 3.09 -10.43 -3.94
CA VAL A 34 2.40 -11.15 -2.85
C VAL A 34 1.04 -11.68 -3.27
N ALA A 35 0.42 -11.05 -4.27
CA ALA A 35 -0.86 -11.50 -4.82
C ALA A 35 -1.00 -11.12 -6.29
N LEU A 36 -1.74 -11.98 -7.00
CA LEU A 36 -2.22 -11.75 -8.36
C LEU A 36 -3.68 -12.18 -8.41
N THR A 37 -4.56 -11.24 -8.74
CA THR A 37 -5.99 -11.46 -8.88
C THR A 37 -6.41 -11.13 -10.29
N ASN A 38 -7.22 -11.97 -10.93
CA ASN A 38 -7.87 -11.64 -12.18
C ASN A 38 -9.28 -11.13 -11.87
N GLU A 39 -9.58 -9.92 -12.31
CA GLU A 39 -10.86 -9.26 -12.12
C GLU A 39 -11.81 -9.58 -13.28
N ASP A 40 -13.12 -9.52 -13.02
CA ASP A 40 -14.16 -9.80 -14.02
C ASP A 40 -14.18 -8.79 -15.18
N ASP A 41 -13.58 -7.61 -15.00
CA ASP A 41 -13.43 -6.57 -16.03
C ASP A 41 -12.35 -6.90 -17.08
N GLY A 42 -11.74 -8.08 -16.98
CA GLY A 42 -10.68 -8.52 -17.88
C GLY A 42 -9.32 -7.96 -17.52
N THR A 43 -9.13 -7.40 -16.32
CA THR A 43 -7.83 -6.91 -15.84
C THR A 43 -7.18 -7.88 -14.84
N ALA A 44 -5.86 -7.83 -14.74
CA ALA A 44 -5.09 -8.50 -13.70
C ALA A 44 -4.53 -7.47 -12.72
N VAL A 45 -4.71 -7.72 -11.43
CA VAL A 45 -4.24 -6.89 -10.33
C VAL A 45 -3.08 -7.59 -9.65
N LEU A 46 -1.92 -6.95 -9.67
CA LEU A 46 -0.69 -7.39 -9.02
C LEU A 46 -0.45 -6.55 -7.77
N ARG A 47 -0.18 -7.20 -6.63
CA ARG A 47 0.19 -6.50 -5.38
C ARG A 47 1.62 -6.82 -5.01
N SER A 48 2.45 -5.79 -4.93
CA SER A 48 3.86 -5.96 -4.53
C SER A 48 3.99 -6.04 -3.00
N PRO A 49 5.03 -6.73 -2.49
CA PRO A 49 5.50 -6.47 -1.12
C PRO A 49 5.95 -5.00 -0.97
N PRO A 50 6.15 -4.50 0.27
CA PRO A 50 6.77 -3.20 0.49
C PRO A 50 8.09 -3.11 -0.26
N THR A 51 8.17 -2.22 -1.23
CA THR A 51 9.33 -2.09 -2.10
C THR A 51 9.68 -0.62 -2.34
N ASP A 52 10.96 -0.35 -2.56
CA ASP A 52 11.42 0.96 -2.94
C ASP A 52 11.25 1.22 -4.44
N GLN A 53 11.55 2.45 -4.86
CA GLN A 53 11.41 2.85 -6.25
C GLN A 53 12.16 1.94 -7.22
N ALA A 54 13.36 1.46 -6.85
CA ALA A 54 14.12 0.54 -7.70
C ALA A 54 13.37 -0.80 -7.94
N GLY A 55 12.72 -1.34 -6.90
CA GLY A 55 11.95 -2.58 -7.01
C GLY A 55 10.67 -2.38 -7.81
N LEU A 56 9.97 -1.25 -7.64
CA LEU A 56 8.83 -0.87 -8.49
C LEU A 56 9.23 -0.79 -9.96
N HIS A 57 10.34 -0.11 -10.28
CA HIS A 57 10.83 -0.01 -11.65
C HIS A 57 11.22 -1.39 -12.23
N GLY A 58 11.78 -2.29 -11.42
CA GLY A 58 12.03 -3.68 -11.81
C GLY A 58 10.73 -4.43 -12.16
N LEU A 59 9.69 -4.24 -11.35
CA LEU A 59 8.37 -4.83 -11.58
C LEU A 59 7.71 -4.29 -12.86
N LEU A 60 7.78 -2.98 -13.11
CA LEU A 60 7.25 -2.38 -14.34
C LEU A 60 7.99 -2.84 -15.60
N ARG A 61 9.30 -3.12 -15.49
CA ARG A 61 10.05 -3.73 -16.58
C ARG A 61 9.52 -5.13 -16.90
N LYS A 62 9.31 -5.96 -15.88
CA LYS A 62 8.69 -7.29 -16.04
C LYS A 62 7.31 -7.18 -16.69
N VAL A 63 6.49 -6.21 -16.25
CA VAL A 63 5.17 -5.96 -16.87
C VAL A 63 5.30 -5.70 -18.37
N ARG A 64 6.22 -4.83 -18.78
CA ARG A 64 6.46 -4.54 -20.20
C ARG A 64 6.84 -5.80 -20.99
N ASP A 65 7.61 -6.70 -20.40
CA ASP A 65 8.05 -7.94 -21.05
C ASP A 65 6.88 -8.93 -21.28
N THR A 66 5.73 -8.74 -20.63
CA THR A 66 4.50 -9.51 -20.88
C THR A 66 3.77 -9.09 -22.15
N GLY A 67 4.05 -7.88 -22.66
CA GLY A 67 3.31 -7.27 -23.76
C GLY A 67 1.89 -6.81 -23.40
N LEU A 68 1.46 -6.96 -22.14
CA LEU A 68 0.15 -6.51 -21.68
C LEU A 68 0.14 -5.00 -21.42
N PRO A 69 -0.93 -4.29 -21.82
CA PRO A 69 -1.10 -2.88 -21.49
C PRO A 69 -1.14 -2.64 -19.98
N LEU A 70 -0.33 -1.70 -19.50
CA LEU A 70 -0.39 -1.19 -18.14
C LEU A 70 -1.58 -0.23 -18.01
N VAL A 71 -2.51 -0.53 -17.11
CA VAL A 71 -3.71 0.29 -16.87
C VAL A 71 -3.44 1.34 -15.80
N SER A 72 -2.91 0.93 -14.65
CA SER A 72 -2.63 1.87 -13.54
C SER A 72 -1.58 1.34 -12.57
N VAL A 73 -0.90 2.26 -11.89
CA VAL A 73 0.01 1.98 -10.76
C VAL A 73 -0.39 2.87 -9.61
N VAL A 74 -0.70 2.28 -8.45
CA VAL A 74 -1.14 3.01 -7.27
C VAL A 74 -0.32 2.58 -6.06
N ARG A 75 0.22 3.55 -5.32
CA ARG A 75 0.86 3.27 -4.02
C ARG A 75 -0.23 3.07 -2.97
N ILE A 76 -0.31 1.88 -2.41
CA ILE A 76 -1.23 1.56 -1.32
C ILE A 76 -0.51 1.92 -0.02
N ARG A 77 -1.03 2.90 0.73
CA ARG A 77 -0.61 3.04 2.13
C ARG A 77 -1.26 1.89 2.88
N SER A 78 -0.46 1.04 3.53
CA SER A 78 -0.99 0.28 4.65
C SER A 78 -1.49 1.32 5.63
N ALA A 79 -2.81 1.43 5.80
CA ALA A 79 -3.37 2.19 6.89
C ALA A 79 -2.78 1.56 8.15
N GLY A 80 -1.77 2.21 8.75
CA GLY A 80 -1.44 1.95 10.15
C GLY A 80 -2.75 2.04 10.93
N PRO A 81 -2.95 1.19 11.97
CA PRO A 81 -4.23 1.08 12.64
C PRO A 81 -4.73 2.49 12.92
N ALA A 82 -5.84 2.86 12.27
CA ALA A 82 -6.48 4.14 12.51
C ALA A 82 -6.62 4.25 14.03
N SER A 83 -6.04 5.31 14.61
CA SER A 83 -5.99 5.58 16.05
C SER A 83 -7.14 4.91 16.80
N GLN A 84 -6.84 3.77 17.41
CA GLN A 84 -7.59 3.29 18.56
C GLN A 84 -7.09 4.11 19.76
N ALA A 85 -7.35 5.43 19.75
CA ALA A 85 -6.96 6.36 20.80
C ALA A 85 -7.67 7.73 20.63
N ASP A 86 -9.00 7.74 20.74
CA ASP A 86 -9.70 8.89 21.35
C ASP A 86 -10.97 8.37 22.05
N ALA A 87 -10.75 7.53 23.06
CA ALA A 87 -11.76 7.17 24.05
C ALA A 87 -11.05 6.78 25.36
N SER A 88 -10.29 7.73 25.91
CA SER A 88 -9.88 7.68 27.31
C SER A 88 -9.93 9.10 27.88
N THR A 89 -11.16 9.48 28.25
CA THR A 89 -11.54 9.99 29.58
C THR A 89 -10.70 11.13 30.20
N PRO A 90 -11.29 12.30 30.48
CA PRO A 90 -10.90 13.02 31.69
C PRO A 90 -11.56 12.35 32.92
N PRO A 91 -10.79 11.96 33.95
CA PRO A 91 -11.35 11.52 35.23
C PRO A 91 -11.95 12.75 35.93
N GLY A 92 -13.24 12.98 35.73
CA GLY A 92 -14.00 13.86 36.60
C GLY A 92 -14.24 13.14 37.92
N GLN A 93 -13.39 13.38 38.92
CA GLN A 93 -13.75 13.13 40.32
C GLN A 93 -14.73 14.23 40.77
N PRO A 94 -15.94 13.88 41.22
CA PRO A 94 -16.60 14.61 42.27
C PRO A 94 -16.40 13.87 43.61
N THR A 95 -15.55 14.48 44.43
CA THR A 95 -15.69 14.69 45.87
C THR A 95 -16.36 13.58 46.69
N GLN A 96 -15.56 12.90 47.52
CA GLN A 96 -16.04 12.36 48.78
C GLN A 96 -16.46 13.53 49.68
N GLU A 97 -17.76 13.68 49.95
CA GLU A 97 -18.25 14.49 51.07
C GLU A 97 -19.02 13.55 52.00
N ASN A 98 -18.36 13.15 53.08
CA ASN A 98 -18.94 12.45 54.20
C ASN A 98 -19.35 13.52 55.22
N THR A 99 -20.66 13.59 55.50
CA THR A 99 -21.36 13.78 56.79
C THR A 99 -20.65 14.51 57.94
N PRO A 100 -21.40 15.33 58.69
CA PRO A 100 -21.50 15.16 60.14
C PRO A 100 -22.88 14.65 60.59
#